data_AF-A0A9D6J4W8-F1
#
_entry.id   AF-A0A9D6J4W8-F1
#
_cell.length_a   1.000
_cell.length_b   1.000
_cell.length_c   1.000
_cell.angle_alpha   90.00
_cell.angle_beta   90.00
_cell.angle_gamma   90.00
#
_symmetry.space_group_name_H-M   'P 1'
#
loop_
_entity.id
_entity.type
_entity.pdbx_description
1 polymer ?
#
loop_
_entity_poly.entity_id
_entity_poly.type
_entity_poly.pdbx_seq_one_letter_code
_entity_poly.pdbx_strand_id
1 'polypeptide(L)'
;MKKVNQYLSGLKIFPPPIEKKQGVADLIDSIFLAYNAGRLREACRLFTEKMLKENVTIGLSLAGALTPTGLGRSAIIPLIQSGFVDWIVSTGANLYHDAHFGIGENLFVGSPFLNDVVLRENGVIRIYDYTSSPGDSSIGMNIAALALEGNKLVIDPNKDVNETAAIVLNAKKTGGKSGVFICGGGSPKNFLLQTEPHIQEVLGIKEEGHDYFIQFTDARPDTGGLSGATPSEAVSWGKVRPDSLPDTVVCYLDSTIALPLLVSYALNRAKPRKQKRLLTKLPILLKNLEAEYSALKKKKGKLRKKS
;
A
#
# COMPACT_ATOMS: atom_id res chain seq x y z
N MET A 1 10.24 42.66 -15.29
CA MET A 1 9.51 41.62 -14.54
C MET A 1 10.20 41.40 -13.21
N LYS A 2 9.50 41.54 -12.06
CA LYS A 2 10.09 41.25 -10.74
C LYS A 2 10.44 39.76 -10.69
N LYS A 3 11.69 39.41 -10.37
CA LYS A 3 12.11 38.02 -10.10
C LYS A 3 11.17 37.46 -9.03
N VAL A 4 10.47 36.38 -9.35
CA VAL A 4 9.66 35.64 -8.37
C VAL A 4 10.62 35.16 -7.29
N ASN A 5 10.38 35.56 -6.04
CA ASN A 5 11.18 35.10 -4.90
C ASN A 5 10.89 33.60 -4.71
N GLN A 6 11.89 32.74 -4.93
CA GLN A 6 11.75 31.29 -4.83
C GLN A 6 11.20 30.83 -3.47
N TYR A 7 11.48 31.58 -2.39
CA TYR A 7 11.02 31.30 -1.03
C TYR A 7 9.54 31.67 -0.80
N LEU A 8 8.92 32.44 -1.71
CA LEU A 8 7.51 32.87 -1.66
C LEU A 8 6.73 32.36 -2.89
N SER A 9 7.14 31.22 -3.44
CA SER A 9 6.55 30.61 -4.64
C SER A 9 5.27 29.81 -4.37
N GLY A 10 4.95 29.54 -3.10
CA GLY A 10 3.76 28.79 -2.70
C GLY A 10 2.45 29.59 -2.81
N LEU A 11 1.32 28.89 -2.64
CA LEU A 11 0.02 29.55 -2.56
C LEU A 11 -0.03 30.47 -1.34
N LYS A 12 -0.53 31.69 -1.55
CA LYS A 12 -0.82 32.61 -0.44
C LYS A 12 -1.89 31.97 0.45
N ILE A 13 -1.64 31.91 1.77
CA ILE A 13 -2.61 31.42 2.75
C ILE A 13 -3.68 32.49 2.95
N PHE A 14 -4.66 32.47 2.06
CA PHE A 14 -5.85 33.32 2.11
C PHE A 14 -6.99 32.62 1.35
N PRO A 15 -7.47 31.47 1.86
CA PRO A 15 -8.49 30.69 1.18
C PRO A 15 -9.84 31.45 1.16
N PRO A 16 -10.68 31.23 0.14
CA PRO A 16 -12.04 31.75 0.15
C PRO A 16 -12.88 31.08 1.27
N PRO A 17 -13.99 31.72 1.71
CA PRO A 17 -14.97 31.08 2.58
C PRO A 17 -15.53 29.79 1.97
N ILE A 18 -15.91 28.83 2.83
CA ILE A 18 -16.55 27.58 2.40
C ILE A 18 -17.98 27.85 1.94
N GLU A 19 -18.35 27.33 0.77
CA GLU A 19 -19.68 27.47 0.17
C GLU A 19 -20.41 26.12 0.04
N LYS A 20 -21.75 26.15 0.03
CA LYS A 20 -22.62 24.96 0.03
C LYS A 20 -22.41 23.99 -1.15
N LYS A 21 -21.88 24.45 -2.28
CA LYS A 21 -21.74 23.66 -3.53
C LYS A 21 -20.31 23.22 -3.84
N GLN A 22 -19.34 23.46 -2.95
CA GLN A 22 -17.95 23.09 -3.21
C GLN A 22 -17.75 21.57 -3.06
N GLY A 23 -17.09 20.96 -4.04
CA GLY A 23 -16.73 19.55 -4.00
C GLY A 23 -15.54 19.31 -3.07
N VAL A 24 -15.42 18.08 -2.55
CA VAL A 24 -14.30 17.67 -1.69
C VAL A 24 -12.94 17.94 -2.35
N ALA A 25 -12.82 17.69 -3.66
CA ALA A 25 -11.59 17.95 -4.39
C ALA A 25 -11.20 19.43 -4.40
N ASP A 26 -12.19 20.33 -4.54
CA ASP A 26 -11.96 21.78 -4.52
C ASP A 26 -11.54 22.25 -3.13
N LEU A 27 -12.14 21.69 -2.06
CA LEU A 27 -11.75 21.97 -0.68
C LEU A 27 -10.29 21.54 -0.40
N ILE A 28 -9.90 20.36 -0.90
CA ILE A 28 -8.52 19.89 -0.79
C ILE A 28 -7.57 20.83 -1.54
N ASP A 29 -7.92 21.28 -2.74
CA ASP A 29 -7.04 22.15 -3.52
C ASP A 29 -6.87 23.55 -2.90
N SER A 30 -7.93 24.11 -2.31
CA SER A 30 -8.02 25.51 -1.90
C SER A 30 -7.83 25.77 -0.40
N ILE A 31 -8.21 24.84 0.49
CA ILE A 31 -8.27 25.07 1.94
C ILE A 31 -7.22 24.24 2.70
N PHE A 32 -6.87 23.06 2.19
CA PHE A 32 -5.94 22.15 2.87
C PHE A 32 -4.49 22.60 2.66
N LEU A 33 -4.13 23.75 3.22
CA LEU A 33 -2.90 24.48 2.92
C LEU A 33 -1.75 24.23 3.90
N ALA A 34 -2.01 23.66 5.09
CA ALA A 34 -1.00 23.48 6.15
C ALA A 34 -1.28 22.25 7.02
N TYR A 35 -0.27 21.85 7.82
CA TYR A 35 -0.31 20.69 8.73
C TYR A 35 -0.75 19.40 8.02
N ASN A 36 -1.42 18.48 8.72
CA ASN A 36 -1.86 17.21 8.13
C ASN A 36 -2.86 17.38 6.98
N ALA A 37 -3.65 18.47 6.96
CA ALA A 37 -4.48 18.80 5.82
C ALA A 37 -3.60 19.09 4.57
N GLY A 38 -2.57 19.91 4.73
CA GLY A 38 -1.55 20.16 3.70
C GLY A 38 -0.88 18.87 3.22
N ARG A 39 -0.52 17.97 4.14
CA ARG A 39 0.04 16.66 3.81
C ARG A 39 -0.93 15.78 3.03
N LEU A 40 -2.22 15.78 3.38
CA LEU A 40 -3.25 15.06 2.63
C LEU A 40 -3.42 15.64 1.22
N ARG A 41 -3.39 16.97 1.07
CA ARG A 41 -3.40 17.63 -0.24
C ARG A 41 -2.18 17.23 -1.08
N GLU A 42 -1.00 17.23 -0.50
CA GLU A 42 0.22 16.78 -1.17
C GLU A 42 0.15 15.30 -1.57
N ALA A 43 -0.42 14.43 -0.73
CA ALA A 43 -0.66 13.03 -1.08
C ALA A 43 -1.62 12.91 -2.28
N CYS A 44 -2.72 13.67 -2.27
CA CYS A 44 -3.69 13.69 -3.37
C CYS A 44 -3.05 14.11 -4.69
N ARG A 45 -2.21 15.16 -4.66
CA ARG A 45 -1.49 15.65 -5.84
C ARG A 45 -0.39 14.69 -6.30
N LEU A 46 0.41 14.15 -5.37
CA LEU A 46 1.42 13.13 -5.69
C LEU A 46 0.77 11.91 -6.35
N PHE A 47 -0.34 11.44 -5.80
CA PHE A 47 -1.07 10.29 -6.34
C PHE A 47 -1.55 10.59 -7.76
N THR A 48 -2.28 11.70 -7.96
CA THR A 48 -2.92 12.02 -9.24
C THR A 48 -1.97 12.53 -10.32
N GLU A 49 -1.00 13.38 -9.98
CA GLU A 49 -0.12 14.05 -10.95
C GLU A 49 1.10 13.20 -11.32
N LYS A 50 1.54 12.28 -10.43
CA LYS A 50 2.75 11.48 -10.64
C LYS A 50 2.50 9.97 -10.59
N MET A 51 1.87 9.46 -9.54
CA MET A 51 1.71 8.00 -9.39
C MET A 51 0.76 7.42 -10.43
N LEU A 52 -0.34 8.11 -10.78
CA LEU A 52 -1.31 7.65 -11.78
C LEU A 52 -0.84 7.82 -13.24
N LYS A 53 0.46 7.90 -13.50
CA LYS A 53 0.99 7.78 -14.87
C LYS A 53 0.98 6.32 -15.32
N GLU A 54 0.70 6.06 -16.60
CA GLU A 54 0.53 4.71 -17.16
C GLU A 54 1.73 3.78 -16.92
N ASN A 55 2.95 4.33 -16.91
CA ASN A 55 4.19 3.56 -16.70
C ASN A 55 4.51 3.29 -15.23
N VAL A 56 3.67 3.70 -14.29
CA VAL A 56 3.85 3.43 -12.86
C VAL A 56 3.03 2.21 -12.46
N THR A 57 3.63 1.30 -11.70
CA THR A 57 2.94 0.15 -11.10
C THR A 57 2.77 0.41 -9.60
N ILE A 58 1.52 0.47 -9.14
CA ILE A 58 1.17 0.90 -7.78
C ILE A 58 0.77 -0.31 -6.93
N GLY A 59 1.50 -0.52 -5.83
CA GLY A 59 1.11 -1.44 -4.76
C GLY A 59 0.39 -0.72 -3.63
N LEU A 60 -0.76 -1.25 -3.22
CA LEU A 60 -1.53 -0.75 -2.08
C LEU A 60 -1.31 -1.66 -0.87
N SER A 61 -0.98 -1.08 0.28
CA SER A 61 -0.91 -1.78 1.56
C SER A 61 -2.09 -1.40 2.44
N LEU A 62 -2.80 -2.38 2.99
CA LEU A 62 -3.96 -2.20 3.86
C LEU A 62 -3.70 -2.85 5.22
N ALA A 63 -3.42 -2.04 6.24
CA ALA A 63 -3.28 -2.50 7.62
C ALA A 63 -4.60 -2.41 8.39
N GLY A 64 -4.79 -3.30 9.35
CA GLY A 64 -6.00 -3.35 10.18
C GLY A 64 -7.25 -3.77 9.39
N ALA A 65 -8.42 -3.58 9.98
CA ALA A 65 -9.69 -4.03 9.43
C ALA A 65 -10.41 -2.91 8.67
N LEU A 66 -9.95 -2.62 7.44
CA LEU A 66 -10.51 -1.56 6.60
C LEU A 66 -11.75 -2.01 5.80
N THR A 67 -11.88 -3.25 5.36
CA THR A 67 -13.11 -3.67 4.66
C THR A 67 -14.35 -3.70 5.58
N PRO A 68 -14.27 -4.08 6.87
CA PRO A 68 -15.41 -4.00 7.79
C PRO A 68 -15.92 -2.59 8.05
N THR A 69 -15.07 -1.56 7.90
CA THR A 69 -15.50 -0.16 8.03
C THR A 69 -16.25 0.33 6.79
N GLY A 70 -16.47 -0.54 5.79
CA GLY A 70 -17.14 -0.22 4.54
C GLY A 70 -16.21 0.30 3.44
N LEU A 71 -14.93 0.53 3.73
CA LEU A 71 -13.96 1.06 2.76
C LEU A 71 -13.68 0.10 1.59
N GLY A 72 -13.95 -1.19 1.77
CA GLY A 72 -13.94 -2.17 0.67
C GLY A 72 -14.78 -1.68 -0.50
N ARG A 73 -16.07 -1.44 -0.24
CA ARG A 73 -17.04 -0.99 -1.25
C ARG A 73 -16.90 0.48 -1.61
N SER A 74 -16.66 1.35 -0.63
CA SER A 74 -16.71 2.80 -0.84
C SER A 74 -15.40 3.40 -1.41
N ALA A 75 -14.26 2.73 -1.24
CA ALA A 75 -12.96 3.27 -1.64
C ALA A 75 -12.09 2.28 -2.43
N ILE A 76 -11.88 1.07 -1.91
CA ILE A 76 -10.94 0.09 -2.49
C ILE A 76 -11.43 -0.42 -3.85
N ILE A 77 -12.71 -0.81 -3.96
CA ILE A 77 -13.29 -1.24 -5.24
C ILE A 77 -13.19 -0.15 -6.32
N PRO A 78 -13.57 1.12 -6.05
CA PRO A 78 -13.37 2.22 -7.00
C PRO A 78 -11.91 2.40 -7.47
N LEU A 79 -10.94 2.26 -6.56
CA LEU A 79 -9.51 2.31 -6.92
C LEU A 79 -9.13 1.17 -7.87
N ILE A 80 -9.59 -0.05 -7.59
CA ILE A 80 -9.33 -1.23 -8.44
C ILE A 80 -10.00 -1.05 -9.81
N GLN A 81 -11.28 -0.68 -9.84
CA GLN A 81 -12.07 -0.52 -11.08
C GLN A 81 -11.52 0.59 -11.98
N SER A 82 -11.01 1.67 -11.38
CA SER A 82 -10.36 2.77 -12.11
C SER A 82 -8.92 2.46 -12.53
N GLY A 83 -8.41 1.27 -12.20
CA GLY A 83 -7.03 0.88 -12.47
C GLY A 83 -6.00 1.70 -11.69
N PHE A 84 -6.40 2.35 -10.59
CA PHE A 84 -5.53 3.22 -9.80
C PHE A 84 -4.57 2.45 -8.89
N VAL A 85 -4.88 1.20 -8.59
CA VAL A 85 -3.99 0.27 -7.86
C VAL A 85 -3.83 -1.02 -8.66
N ASP A 86 -2.61 -1.57 -8.68
CA ASP A 86 -2.25 -2.68 -9.55
C ASP A 86 -2.10 -4.01 -8.81
N TRP A 87 -1.70 -3.96 -7.53
CA TRP A 87 -1.63 -5.10 -6.62
C TRP A 87 -1.82 -4.64 -5.17
N ILE A 88 -2.22 -5.57 -4.28
CA ILE A 88 -2.57 -5.27 -2.90
C ILE A 88 -1.82 -6.22 -1.97
N VAL A 89 -1.22 -5.67 -0.92
CA VAL A 89 -0.81 -6.38 0.29
C VAL A 89 -1.76 -5.95 1.39
N SER A 90 -2.26 -6.88 2.18
CA SER A 90 -3.26 -6.54 3.17
C SER A 90 -3.06 -7.36 4.43
N THR A 91 -3.59 -6.88 5.55
CA THR A 91 -4.10 -7.82 6.55
C THR A 91 -5.35 -8.51 5.97
N GLY A 92 -6.36 -8.89 6.73
CA GLY A 92 -7.52 -9.46 6.03
C GLY A 92 -8.46 -10.36 6.79
N ALA A 93 -9.01 -9.94 7.93
CA ALA A 93 -9.63 -8.69 8.22
C ALA A 93 -10.32 -8.31 6.92
N ASN A 94 -9.76 -7.35 6.20
CA ASN A 94 -9.91 -7.16 4.76
C ASN A 94 -10.36 -8.41 3.95
N LEU A 95 -9.55 -9.46 3.74
CA LEU A 95 -9.93 -10.64 2.93
C LEU A 95 -11.08 -11.47 3.53
N TYR A 96 -10.98 -11.88 4.80
CA TYR A 96 -12.00 -12.68 5.47
C TYR A 96 -13.35 -11.98 5.43
N HIS A 97 -13.40 -10.68 5.70
CA HIS A 97 -14.64 -9.91 5.71
C HIS A 97 -15.14 -9.54 4.32
N ASP A 98 -14.25 -9.32 3.36
CA ASP A 98 -14.66 -9.19 1.96
C ASP A 98 -15.32 -10.49 1.47
N ALA A 99 -14.81 -11.65 1.91
CA ALA A 99 -15.46 -12.93 1.66
C ALA A 99 -16.85 -13.02 2.32
N HIS A 100 -17.05 -12.49 3.54
CA HIS A 100 -18.38 -12.42 4.20
C HIS A 100 -19.37 -11.64 3.33
N PHE A 101 -18.99 -10.44 2.87
CA PHE A 101 -19.83 -9.67 1.93
C PHE A 101 -20.10 -10.46 0.64
N GLY A 102 -19.13 -11.22 0.15
CA GLY A 102 -19.24 -12.04 -1.06
C GLY A 102 -20.20 -13.24 -0.93
N ILE A 103 -20.35 -13.81 0.26
CA ILE A 103 -21.27 -14.93 0.53
C ILE A 103 -22.64 -14.47 1.06
N GLY A 104 -22.89 -13.17 1.12
CA GLY A 104 -24.17 -12.58 1.53
C GLY A 104 -24.34 -12.38 3.04
N GLU A 105 -23.28 -12.50 3.82
CA GLU A 105 -23.28 -12.20 5.26
C GLU A 105 -23.25 -10.69 5.52
N ASN A 106 -23.83 -10.27 6.64
CA ASN A 106 -23.95 -8.85 7.01
C ASN A 106 -22.93 -8.44 8.08
N LEU A 107 -22.33 -7.27 7.92
CA LEU A 107 -21.52 -6.60 8.94
C LEU A 107 -22.26 -5.37 9.46
N PHE A 108 -22.18 -5.15 10.77
CA PHE A 108 -22.88 -4.05 11.45
C PHE A 108 -21.90 -3.17 12.21
N VAL A 109 -22.18 -1.86 12.25
CA VAL A 109 -21.42 -0.91 13.08
C VAL A 109 -21.74 -1.21 14.55
N GLY A 110 -20.72 -1.58 15.33
CA GLY A 110 -20.83 -1.80 16.77
C GLY A 110 -20.47 -0.54 17.58
N SER A 111 -20.79 -0.56 18.87
CA SER A 111 -20.33 0.45 19.83
C SER A 111 -19.05 -0.04 20.53
N PRO A 112 -18.01 0.79 20.71
CA PRO A 112 -16.80 0.40 21.46
C PRO A 112 -17.07 0.21 22.96
N PHE A 113 -18.24 0.62 23.46
CA PHE A 113 -18.62 0.54 24.87
C PHE A 113 -19.34 -0.76 25.25
N LEU A 114 -19.60 -1.68 24.30
CA LEU A 114 -20.17 -3.00 24.63
C LEU A 114 -19.09 -3.94 25.17
N ASN A 115 -19.47 -4.75 26.16
CA ASN A 115 -18.60 -5.70 26.84
C ASN A 115 -18.21 -6.88 25.92
N ASP A 116 -16.91 -7.11 25.76
CA ASP A 116 -16.39 -8.14 24.84
C ASP A 116 -16.76 -9.58 25.23
N VAL A 117 -16.95 -9.88 26.53
CA VAL A 117 -17.40 -11.20 27.00
C VAL A 117 -18.83 -11.47 26.53
N VAL A 118 -19.72 -10.50 26.69
CA VAL A 118 -21.12 -10.60 26.25
C VAL A 118 -21.18 -10.76 24.73
N LEU A 119 -20.35 -10.03 23.99
CA LEU A 119 -20.27 -10.20 22.53
C LEU A 119 -19.85 -11.62 22.18
N ARG A 120 -18.80 -12.14 22.83
CA ARG A 120 -18.30 -13.49 22.60
C ARG A 120 -19.34 -14.57 22.92
N GLU A 121 -20.04 -14.46 24.04
CA GLU A 121 -21.12 -15.37 24.45
C GLU A 121 -22.27 -15.40 23.43
N ASN A 122 -22.55 -14.27 22.79
CA ASN A 122 -23.57 -14.15 21.75
C ASN A 122 -23.04 -14.45 20.34
N GLY A 123 -21.82 -14.99 20.22
CA GLY A 123 -21.21 -15.29 18.92
C GLY A 123 -20.84 -14.05 18.10
N VAL A 124 -20.86 -12.86 18.70
CA VAL A 124 -20.49 -11.60 18.05
C VAL A 124 -18.99 -11.39 18.23
N ILE A 125 -18.27 -11.27 17.11
CA ILE A 125 -16.82 -11.10 17.09
C ILE A 125 -16.51 -9.75 16.46
N ARG A 126 -15.69 -8.93 17.14
CA ARG A 126 -15.07 -7.72 16.55
C ARG A 126 -13.67 -8.10 16.08
N ILE A 127 -13.29 -7.72 14.86
CA ILE A 127 -12.26 -8.46 14.14
C ILE A 127 -11.22 -7.57 13.46
N TYR A 128 -9.98 -8.07 13.53
CA TYR A 128 -8.85 -7.96 12.59
C TYR A 128 -8.51 -9.46 12.24
N ASP A 129 -8.41 -10.00 11.00
CA ASP A 129 -7.12 -10.38 10.36
C ASP A 129 -7.14 -11.41 9.19
N TYR A 130 -6.04 -11.38 8.42
CA TYR A 130 -5.58 -11.63 7.01
C TYR A 130 -4.15 -11.09 6.99
N THR A 131 -3.22 -11.61 6.21
CA THR A 131 -1.89 -11.57 6.78
C THR A 131 -0.77 -11.81 5.80
N SER A 132 0.19 -10.88 5.80
CA SER A 132 1.60 -11.14 5.53
C SER A 132 2.26 -12.13 6.52
N SER A 133 1.50 -12.67 7.47
CA SER A 133 1.82 -13.79 8.36
C SER A 133 0.63 -14.77 8.34
N PRO A 134 0.40 -15.55 7.27
CA PRO A 134 -0.89 -16.22 7.03
C PRO A 134 -1.45 -17.05 8.21
N GLY A 135 -0.58 -17.58 9.07
CA GLY A 135 -0.98 -18.27 10.32
C GLY A 135 -1.60 -17.38 11.40
N ASP A 136 -1.37 -16.07 11.35
CA ASP A 136 -1.94 -15.04 12.21
C ASP A 136 -3.19 -14.42 11.53
N SER A 137 -4.17 -15.27 11.25
CA SER A 137 -5.51 -14.90 10.78
C SER A 137 -6.53 -15.99 11.07
N SER A 138 -7.82 -15.63 11.03
CA SER A 138 -8.90 -16.62 11.09
C SER A 138 -8.80 -17.66 9.97
N ILE A 139 -8.33 -17.30 8.79
CA ILE A 139 -8.10 -18.26 7.69
C ILE A 139 -6.97 -19.23 8.06
N GLY A 140 -5.83 -18.72 8.54
CA GLY A 140 -4.71 -19.53 9.00
C GLY A 140 -5.08 -20.47 10.16
N MET A 141 -5.86 -19.98 11.13
CA MET A 141 -6.35 -20.77 12.26
C MET A 141 -7.23 -21.94 11.80
N ASN A 142 -8.13 -21.73 10.82
CA ASN A 142 -8.95 -22.80 10.26
C ASN A 142 -8.10 -23.83 9.50
N ILE A 143 -7.09 -23.39 8.74
CA ILE A 143 -6.15 -24.29 8.07
C ILE A 143 -5.36 -25.11 9.10
N ALA A 144 -4.93 -24.51 10.21
CA ALA A 144 -4.25 -25.20 11.28
C ALA A 144 -5.12 -26.28 11.95
N ALA A 145 -6.40 -25.99 12.18
CA ALA A 145 -7.35 -26.99 12.69
C ALA A 145 -7.54 -28.16 11.70
N LEU A 146 -7.77 -27.86 10.43
CA LEU A 146 -7.91 -28.88 9.38
C LEU A 146 -6.64 -29.71 9.20
N ALA A 147 -5.45 -29.13 9.43
CA ALA A 147 -4.19 -29.87 9.37
C ALA A 147 -4.12 -30.99 10.43
N LEU A 148 -4.72 -30.80 11.62
CA LEU A 148 -4.84 -31.84 12.65
C LEU A 148 -5.74 -32.99 12.19
N GLU A 149 -6.67 -32.73 11.28
CA GLU A 149 -7.56 -33.73 10.66
C GLU A 149 -6.93 -34.38 9.41
N GLY A 150 -5.66 -34.09 9.11
CA GLY A 150 -4.92 -34.66 7.98
C GLY A 150 -5.02 -33.86 6.68
N ASN A 151 -5.56 -32.64 6.70
CA ASN A 151 -5.56 -31.74 5.55
C ASN A 151 -4.11 -31.37 5.16
N LYS A 152 -3.81 -31.39 3.86
CA LYS A 152 -2.48 -31.14 3.28
C LYS A 152 -2.33 -29.76 2.65
N LEU A 153 -3.31 -28.87 2.81
CA LEU A 153 -3.24 -27.50 2.30
C LEU A 153 -2.10 -26.75 2.99
N VAL A 154 -1.16 -26.23 2.19
CA VAL A 154 0.00 -25.46 2.67
C VAL A 154 -0.05 -24.07 2.05
N ILE A 155 0.18 -23.06 2.89
CA ILE A 155 0.47 -21.69 2.45
C ILE A 155 1.99 -21.53 2.41
N ASP A 156 2.54 -21.05 1.30
CA ASP A 156 3.97 -20.79 1.13
C ASP A 156 4.25 -19.28 0.99
N PRO A 157 4.59 -18.60 2.10
CA PRO A 157 4.91 -17.16 2.06
C PRO A 157 6.14 -16.82 1.22
N ASN A 158 7.05 -17.77 1.00
CA ASN A 158 8.26 -17.51 0.20
C ASN A 158 7.91 -17.32 -1.27
N LYS A 159 6.85 -18.00 -1.74
CA LYS A 159 6.31 -17.79 -3.08
C LYS A 159 5.80 -16.37 -3.24
N ASP A 160 5.04 -15.87 -2.27
CA ASP A 160 4.51 -14.49 -2.27
C ASP A 160 5.62 -13.44 -2.27
N VAL A 161 6.71 -13.67 -1.51
CA VAL A 161 7.89 -12.80 -1.52
C VAL A 161 8.51 -12.72 -2.91
N ASN A 162 8.66 -13.85 -3.61
CA ASN A 162 9.22 -13.87 -4.96
C ASN A 162 8.26 -13.28 -6.01
N GLU A 163 6.95 -13.54 -5.90
CA GLU A 163 5.94 -13.02 -6.83
C GLU A 163 5.82 -11.49 -6.75
N THR A 164 5.79 -10.94 -5.54
CA THR A 164 5.72 -9.49 -5.33
C THR A 164 7.00 -8.78 -5.76
N ALA A 165 8.17 -9.36 -5.48
CA ALA A 165 9.44 -8.87 -6.02
C ALA A 165 9.49 -8.94 -7.56
N ALA A 166 8.95 -10.00 -8.17
CA ALA A 166 8.86 -10.12 -9.62
C ALA A 166 8.00 -9.02 -10.24
N ILE A 167 6.87 -8.64 -9.60
CA ILE A 167 6.04 -7.51 -10.04
C ILE A 167 6.85 -6.21 -10.09
N VAL A 168 7.54 -5.88 -8.98
CA VAL A 168 8.30 -4.64 -8.84
C VAL A 168 9.48 -4.60 -9.82
N LEU A 169 10.25 -5.68 -9.90
CA LEU A 169 11.39 -5.78 -10.81
C LEU A 169 10.97 -5.58 -12.27
N ASN A 170 9.89 -6.25 -12.71
CA ASN A 170 9.43 -6.12 -14.10
C ASN A 170 8.90 -4.72 -14.41
N ALA A 171 8.21 -4.06 -13.45
CA ALA A 171 7.76 -2.69 -13.63
C ALA A 171 8.92 -1.74 -13.96
N LYS A 172 10.07 -1.93 -13.31
CA LYS A 172 11.24 -1.08 -13.50
C LYS A 172 12.13 -1.47 -14.66
N LYS A 173 12.35 -2.77 -14.88
CA LYS A 173 13.15 -3.27 -16.01
C LYS A 173 12.56 -2.91 -17.38
N THR A 174 11.25 -2.68 -17.44
CA THR A 174 10.57 -2.23 -18.66
C THR A 174 10.58 -0.71 -18.85
N GLY A 175 11.40 0.02 -18.07
CA GLY A 175 11.50 1.49 -18.12
C GLY A 175 10.35 2.21 -17.38
N GLY A 176 9.52 1.45 -16.66
CA GLY A 176 8.48 1.99 -15.79
C GLY A 176 9.01 2.35 -14.40
N LYS A 177 8.07 2.67 -13.51
CA LYS A 177 8.33 3.07 -12.12
C LYS A 177 7.48 2.24 -11.16
N SER A 178 7.88 2.18 -9.90
CA SER A 178 7.09 1.56 -8.83
C SER A 178 6.64 2.60 -7.80
N GLY A 179 5.40 2.47 -7.32
CA GLY A 179 4.85 3.35 -6.28
C GLY A 179 4.17 2.55 -5.19
N VAL A 180 4.30 3.01 -3.95
CA VAL A 180 3.65 2.40 -2.78
C VAL A 180 2.64 3.36 -2.17
N PHE A 181 1.43 2.87 -1.97
CA PHE A 181 0.37 3.56 -1.24
C PHE A 181 0.01 2.74 -0.01
N ILE A 182 0.26 3.27 1.18
CA ILE A 182 0.17 2.54 2.44
C ILE A 182 -0.94 3.16 3.31
N CYS A 183 -1.93 2.36 3.68
CA CYS A 183 -2.94 2.68 4.68
C CYS A 183 -2.59 1.94 5.98
N GLY A 184 -2.12 2.68 6.99
CA GLY A 184 -1.64 2.18 8.28
C GLY A 184 -0.15 1.81 8.29
N GLY A 185 0.17 0.63 8.83
CA GLY A 185 1.55 0.20 9.09
C GLY A 185 1.70 -1.31 9.22
N GLY A 186 2.55 -1.75 10.14
CA GLY A 186 2.71 -3.16 10.51
C GLY A 186 3.21 -4.05 9.38
N SER A 187 2.80 -5.32 9.44
CA SER A 187 3.27 -6.37 8.54
C SER A 187 2.91 -6.08 7.06
N PRO A 188 1.71 -5.57 6.70
CA PRO A 188 1.42 -5.18 5.32
C PRO A 188 2.33 -4.08 4.78
N LYS A 189 2.70 -3.07 5.60
CA LYS A 189 3.67 -2.04 5.20
C LYS A 189 5.02 -2.68 4.93
N ASN A 190 5.49 -3.56 5.83
CA ASN A 190 6.77 -4.21 5.65
C ASN A 190 6.81 -5.07 4.38
N PHE A 191 5.79 -5.90 4.18
CA PHE A 191 5.75 -6.88 3.11
C PHE A 191 5.66 -6.21 1.73
N LEU A 192 4.99 -5.05 1.63
CA LEU A 192 5.01 -4.23 0.43
C LEU A 192 6.43 -3.68 0.16
N LEU A 193 7.07 -3.10 1.18
CA LEU A 193 8.36 -2.41 1.03
C LEU A 193 9.56 -3.36 0.92
N GLN A 194 9.49 -4.58 1.47
CA GLN A 194 10.61 -5.53 1.45
C GLN A 194 10.92 -6.08 0.06
N THR A 195 10.05 -5.83 -0.92
CA THR A 195 10.28 -6.19 -2.32
C THR A 195 11.61 -5.65 -2.83
N GLU A 196 11.95 -4.39 -2.52
CA GLU A 196 13.20 -3.75 -2.96
C GLU A 196 14.45 -4.31 -2.25
N PRO A 197 14.51 -4.42 -0.90
CA PRO A 197 15.59 -5.14 -0.21
C PRO A 197 15.78 -6.57 -0.70
N HIS A 198 14.68 -7.30 -0.97
CA HIS A 198 14.77 -8.66 -1.52
C HIS A 198 15.43 -8.67 -2.89
N ILE A 199 15.07 -7.75 -3.78
CA ILE A 199 15.69 -7.63 -5.12
C ILE A 199 17.17 -7.23 -5.01
N GLN A 200 17.48 -6.16 -4.28
CA GLN A 200 18.78 -5.51 -4.32
C GLN A 200 19.83 -6.16 -3.40
N GLU A 201 19.46 -6.53 -2.17
CA GLU A 201 20.39 -7.04 -1.16
C GLU A 201 20.40 -8.57 -1.16
N VAL A 202 19.22 -9.20 -1.14
CA VAL A 202 19.11 -10.66 -1.01
C VAL A 202 19.41 -11.36 -2.34
N LEU A 203 18.79 -10.93 -3.43
CA LEU A 203 19.02 -11.49 -4.77
C LEU A 203 20.25 -10.86 -5.46
N GLY A 204 20.67 -9.66 -5.05
CA GLY A 204 21.81 -8.95 -5.62
C GLY A 204 21.56 -8.36 -7.01
N ILE A 205 20.29 -8.20 -7.40
CA ILE A 205 19.89 -7.61 -8.69
C ILE A 205 19.98 -6.10 -8.55
N LYS A 206 20.77 -5.45 -9.41
CA LYS A 206 20.92 -4.00 -9.37
C LYS A 206 19.58 -3.32 -9.68
N GLU A 207 19.07 -2.63 -8.67
CA GLU A 207 17.80 -1.94 -8.61
C GLU A 207 17.96 -0.85 -7.53
N GLU A 208 17.18 0.23 -7.59
CA GLU A 208 17.12 1.28 -6.58
C GLU A 208 15.65 1.53 -6.21
N GLY A 209 15.28 1.36 -4.93
CA GLY A 209 13.94 1.34 -4.31
C GLY A 209 12.72 2.10 -4.91
N HIS A 210 11.59 2.12 -4.22
CA HIS A 210 10.36 2.68 -4.81
C HIS A 210 10.50 4.16 -5.23
N ASP A 211 9.89 4.51 -6.38
CA ASP A 211 9.95 5.87 -6.96
C ASP A 211 9.00 6.84 -6.25
N TYR A 212 7.89 6.33 -5.72
CA TYR A 212 6.83 7.11 -5.10
C TYR A 212 6.36 6.46 -3.80
N PHE A 213 6.10 7.27 -2.78
CA PHE A 213 5.67 6.79 -1.47
C PHE A 213 4.53 7.66 -0.91
N ILE A 214 3.39 7.06 -0.59
CA ILE A 214 2.32 7.68 0.19
C ILE A 214 2.02 6.78 1.38
N GLN A 215 1.96 7.34 2.58
CA GLN A 215 1.51 6.66 3.78
C GLN A 215 0.49 7.50 4.55
N PHE A 216 -0.61 6.86 4.92
CA PHE A 216 -1.56 7.34 5.92
C PHE A 216 -1.36 6.53 7.20
N THR A 217 -1.04 7.16 8.32
CA THR A 217 -0.76 6.43 9.56
C THR A 217 -1.01 7.31 10.78
N ASP A 218 -1.37 6.71 11.90
CA ASP A 218 -1.37 7.34 13.22
C ASP A 218 -0.08 7.05 14.01
N ALA A 219 0.75 6.12 13.52
CA ALA A 219 1.94 5.66 14.21
C ALA A 219 3.04 6.73 14.18
N ARG A 220 3.51 7.10 15.36
CA ARG A 220 4.56 8.09 15.51
C ARG A 220 5.96 7.47 15.35
N PRO A 221 6.95 8.22 14.83
CA PRO A 221 8.31 7.71 14.66
C PRO A 221 9.08 7.54 15.98
N ASP A 222 8.74 8.30 17.04
CA ASP A 222 9.48 8.30 18.32
C ASP A 222 9.42 6.97 19.08
N THR A 223 8.42 6.14 18.81
CA THR A 223 8.24 4.84 19.49
C THR A 223 9.13 3.74 18.90
N GLY A 224 9.88 4.02 17.81
CA GLY A 224 10.75 3.05 17.14
C GLY A 224 10.01 1.92 16.42
N GLY A 225 8.68 2.02 16.29
CA GLY A 225 7.87 1.03 15.59
C GLY A 225 7.94 1.20 14.07
N LEU A 226 8.04 0.08 13.33
CA LEU A 226 8.03 0.04 11.86
C LEU A 226 6.88 0.85 11.24
N SER A 227 5.70 0.81 11.86
CA SER A 227 4.53 1.56 11.39
C SER A 227 4.81 3.06 11.25
N GLY A 228 5.54 3.65 12.20
CA GLY A 228 5.92 5.06 12.21
C GLY A 228 7.23 5.39 11.51
N ALA A 229 7.99 4.37 11.06
CA ALA A 229 9.27 4.55 10.38
C ALA A 229 9.14 5.47 9.15
N THR A 230 9.99 6.49 9.11
CA THR A 230 9.90 7.59 8.13
C THR A 230 10.38 7.16 6.74
N PRO A 231 9.99 7.86 5.66
CA PRO A 231 10.57 7.62 4.33
C PRO A 231 12.09 7.78 4.31
N SER A 232 12.64 8.72 5.09
CA SER A 232 14.09 8.90 5.22
C SER A 232 14.79 7.67 5.80
N GLU A 233 14.18 7.01 6.79
CA GLU A 233 14.65 5.72 7.27
C GLU A 233 14.48 4.64 6.21
N ALA A 234 13.36 4.62 5.48
CA ALA A 234 13.16 3.66 4.38
C ALA A 234 14.24 3.76 3.28
N VAL A 235 14.80 4.96 3.05
CA VAL A 235 15.95 5.15 2.15
C VAL A 235 17.21 4.43 2.63
N SER A 236 17.49 4.37 3.95
CA SER A 236 18.69 3.67 4.45
C SER A 236 18.63 2.16 4.24
N TRP A 237 17.42 1.61 4.13
CA TRP A 237 17.16 0.22 3.78
C TRP A 237 16.98 0.00 2.27
N GLY A 238 17.18 1.04 1.45
CA GLY A 238 16.94 1.07 0.01
C GLY A 238 15.50 0.71 -0.41
N LYS A 239 14.52 0.84 0.50
CA LYS A 239 13.09 0.65 0.20
C LYS A 239 12.54 1.79 -0.65
N VAL A 240 13.16 2.97 -0.59
CA VAL A 240 12.81 4.18 -1.35
C VAL A 240 14.08 4.74 -2.00
N ARG A 241 13.97 5.24 -3.23
CA ARG A 241 15.09 5.88 -3.92
C ARG A 241 15.54 7.17 -3.21
N PRO A 242 16.86 7.39 -3.01
CA PRO A 242 17.37 8.62 -2.37
C PRO A 242 16.89 9.90 -3.06
N ASP A 243 16.94 9.94 -4.40
CA ASP A 243 16.52 11.12 -5.19
C ASP A 243 15.00 11.33 -5.22
N SER A 244 14.23 10.34 -4.76
CA SER A 244 12.76 10.38 -4.71
C SER A 244 12.22 10.90 -3.38
N LEU A 245 13.06 11.34 -2.43
CA LEU A 245 12.59 11.91 -1.15
C LEU A 245 11.54 13.04 -1.31
N PRO A 246 11.66 13.96 -2.29
CA PRO A 246 10.61 14.96 -2.55
C PRO A 246 9.27 14.37 -2.99
N ASP A 247 9.27 13.12 -3.47
CA ASP A 247 8.13 12.35 -3.93
C ASP A 247 7.65 11.32 -2.88
N THR A 248 7.84 11.67 -1.60
CA THR A 248 7.35 10.91 -0.44
C THR A 248 6.40 11.75 0.43
N VAL A 249 5.24 11.20 0.74
CA VAL A 249 4.24 11.83 1.59
C VAL A 249 3.82 10.91 2.74
N VAL A 250 3.95 11.40 3.96
CA VAL A 250 3.34 10.81 5.16
C VAL A 250 2.30 11.79 5.68
N CYS A 251 1.06 11.33 5.82
CA CYS A 251 -0.02 12.05 6.46
C CYS A 251 -0.36 11.36 7.77
N TYR A 252 -0.24 12.08 8.89
CA TYR A 252 -0.59 11.56 10.20
C TYR A 252 -2.11 11.66 10.41
N LEU A 253 -2.85 10.71 9.83
CA LEU A 253 -4.30 10.71 9.75
C LEU A 253 -4.85 9.28 9.69
N ASP A 254 -6.03 9.07 10.29
CA ASP A 254 -6.76 7.81 10.21
C ASP A 254 -7.10 7.45 8.76
N SER A 255 -6.85 6.19 8.37
CA SER A 255 -7.11 5.71 7.01
C SER A 255 -8.59 5.78 6.64
N THR A 256 -9.51 5.67 7.60
CA THR A 256 -10.96 5.82 7.41
C THR A 256 -11.38 7.24 7.05
N ILE A 257 -10.55 8.24 7.32
CA ILE A 257 -10.74 9.64 6.89
C ILE A 257 -9.95 9.91 5.61
N ALA A 258 -8.67 9.56 5.60
CA ALA A 258 -7.75 9.92 4.53
C ALA A 258 -8.09 9.22 3.20
N LEU A 259 -8.42 7.93 3.25
CA LEU A 259 -8.63 7.11 2.05
C LEU A 259 -9.85 7.58 1.25
N PRO A 260 -11.07 7.76 1.83
CA PRO A 260 -12.21 8.27 1.07
C PRO A 260 -11.98 9.64 0.43
N LEU A 261 -11.27 10.54 1.13
CA LEU A 261 -10.94 11.88 0.62
C LEU A 261 -10.00 11.79 -0.59
N LEU A 262 -8.95 10.97 -0.50
CA LEU A 262 -8.03 10.76 -1.62
C LEU A 262 -8.72 10.07 -2.80
N VAL A 263 -9.57 9.06 -2.56
CA VAL A 263 -10.33 8.39 -3.63
C VAL A 263 -11.27 9.37 -4.33
N SER A 264 -12.03 10.15 -3.56
CA SER A 264 -12.91 11.19 -4.12
C SER A 264 -12.11 12.20 -4.95
N TYR A 265 -10.96 12.67 -4.45
CA TYR A 265 -10.06 13.55 -5.20
C TYR A 265 -9.59 12.90 -6.50
N ALA A 266 -9.07 11.67 -6.44
CA ALA A 266 -8.51 10.98 -7.59
C ALA A 266 -9.57 10.72 -8.68
N LEU A 267 -10.77 10.31 -8.30
CA LEU A 267 -11.88 10.11 -9.25
C LEU A 267 -12.32 11.40 -9.94
N ASN A 268 -12.19 12.55 -9.27
CA ASN A 268 -12.55 13.85 -9.84
C ASN A 268 -11.42 14.49 -10.67
N ARG A 269 -10.15 14.16 -10.38
CA ARG A 269 -8.97 14.84 -10.95
C ARG A 269 -8.14 13.99 -11.91
N ALA A 270 -8.30 12.67 -11.91
CA ALA A 270 -7.54 11.76 -12.77
C ALA A 270 -8.45 10.91 -13.66
N LYS A 271 -7.95 10.58 -14.86
CA LYS A 271 -8.62 9.64 -15.76
C LYS A 271 -8.33 8.20 -15.31
N PRO A 272 -9.29 7.26 -15.41
CA PRO A 272 -9.04 5.85 -15.20
C PRO A 272 -7.88 5.31 -16.05
N ARG A 273 -7.08 4.43 -15.46
CA ARG A 273 -5.99 3.70 -16.15
C ARG A 273 -6.46 2.32 -16.58
N LYS A 274 -5.81 1.75 -17.59
CA LYS A 274 -6.04 0.35 -17.96
C LYS A 274 -5.47 -0.56 -16.85
N GLN A 275 -6.33 -1.42 -16.30
CA GLN A 275 -5.90 -2.41 -15.30
C GLN A 275 -4.79 -3.33 -15.86
N LYS A 276 -3.68 -3.45 -15.13
CA LYS A 276 -2.51 -4.21 -15.59
C LYS A 276 -2.69 -5.74 -15.57
N ARG A 277 -3.66 -6.23 -14.78
CA ARG A 277 -4.00 -7.66 -14.62
C ARG A 277 -2.78 -8.53 -14.28
N LEU A 278 -2.00 -8.09 -13.29
CA LEU A 278 -0.70 -8.68 -12.94
C LEU A 278 -0.77 -10.16 -12.54
N LEU A 279 -1.85 -10.59 -11.88
CA LEU A 279 -2.06 -11.98 -11.48
C LEU A 279 -1.92 -12.96 -12.66
N THR A 280 -2.52 -12.62 -13.82
CA THR A 280 -2.43 -13.45 -15.04
C THR A 280 -1.02 -13.48 -15.65
N LYS A 281 -0.17 -12.53 -15.27
CA LYS A 281 1.21 -12.38 -15.76
C LYS A 281 2.23 -12.95 -14.79
N LEU A 282 1.88 -13.28 -13.55
CA LEU A 282 2.82 -13.77 -12.54
C LEU A 282 3.75 -14.89 -13.04
N PRO A 283 3.30 -15.91 -13.79
CA PRO A 283 4.20 -16.95 -14.28
C PRO A 283 5.35 -16.41 -15.15
N ILE A 284 5.08 -15.45 -16.03
CA ILE A 284 6.12 -14.84 -16.86
C ILE A 284 7.00 -13.87 -16.05
N LEU A 285 6.40 -13.14 -15.10
CA LEU A 285 7.14 -12.21 -14.23
C LEU A 285 8.15 -12.96 -13.35
N LEU A 286 7.73 -14.08 -12.76
CA LEU A 286 8.59 -14.97 -11.96
C LEU A 286 9.73 -15.54 -12.80
N LYS A 287 9.44 -16.04 -14.00
CA LYS A 287 10.46 -16.56 -14.92
C LYS A 287 11.53 -15.51 -15.22
N ASN A 288 11.16 -14.25 -15.38
CA ASN A 288 12.10 -13.14 -15.57
C ASN A 288 12.98 -12.92 -14.34
N LEU A 289 12.40 -12.94 -13.13
CA LEU A 289 13.14 -12.83 -11.87
C LEU A 289 14.15 -13.97 -11.70
N GLU A 290 13.72 -15.22 -11.95
CA GLU A 290 14.56 -16.41 -11.89
C GLU A 290 15.72 -16.35 -12.89
N ALA A 291 15.47 -15.86 -14.10
CA ALA A 291 16.48 -15.70 -15.13
C ALA A 291 17.57 -14.70 -14.71
N GLU A 292 17.16 -13.53 -14.18
CA GLU A 292 18.06 -12.50 -13.66
C GLU A 292 18.91 -13.03 -12.51
N TYR A 293 18.28 -13.67 -11.53
CA TYR A 293 18.99 -14.24 -10.38
C TYR A 293 19.97 -15.37 -10.79
N SER A 294 19.55 -16.24 -11.71
CA SER A 294 20.39 -17.32 -12.24
C SER A 294 21.60 -16.79 -13.00
N ALA A 295 21.44 -15.72 -13.78
CA ALA A 295 22.53 -15.07 -14.49
C ALA A 295 23.57 -14.49 -13.52
N LEU A 296 23.12 -13.86 -12.44
CA LEU A 296 24.00 -13.34 -11.38
C LEU A 296 24.75 -14.45 -10.64
N LYS A 297 24.08 -15.55 -10.27
CA LYS A 297 24.72 -16.71 -9.64
C LYS A 297 25.81 -17.31 -10.52
N LYS A 298 25.55 -17.46 -11.83
CA LYS A 298 26.57 -17.93 -12.79
C LYS A 298 27.77 -16.99 -12.86
N LYS A 299 27.56 -15.66 -12.84
CA LYS A 299 28.63 -14.67 -12.81
C LYS A 299 29.47 -14.75 -11.54
N LYS A 300 28.84 -14.79 -10.36
CA LYS A 300 29.53 -14.96 -9.05
C LYS A 300 30.31 -16.29 -8.97
N GLY A 301 29.74 -17.38 -9.48
CA GLY A 301 30.41 -18.68 -9.53
C GLY A 301 31.65 -18.71 -10.43
N LYS A 302 31.64 -17.98 -11.56
CA LYS A 302 32.83 -17.83 -12.43
C LYS A 302 33.94 -16.99 -11.79
N LEU A 303 33.59 -15.96 -11.02
CA LEU A 303 34.54 -15.13 -10.28
C LEU A 303 35.25 -15.93 -9.17
N ARG A 304 34.50 -16.74 -8.40
CA ARG A 304 35.04 -17.62 -7.35
C ARG A 304 35.96 -18.74 -7.84
N LYS A 305 35.86 -19.14 -9.11
CA LYS A 305 36.75 -20.14 -9.73
C LYS A 305 38.02 -19.53 -10.32
N LYS A 306 38.12 -18.19 -10.39
CA LYS A 306 39.29 -17.46 -10.92
C LYS A 306 40.15 -16.81 -9.82
N SER A 307 39.65 -16.79 -8.59
CA SER A 307 40.37 -16.43 -7.35
C SER A 307 40.93 -17.68 -6.70
#